data_AF-A0A6A4IB10-F1
#
_entry.id   AF-A0A6A4IB10-F1
#
_cell.length_a   1.000
_cell.length_b   1.000
_cell.length_c   1.000
_cell.angle_alpha   90.00
_cell.angle_beta   90.00
_cell.angle_gamma   90.00
#
_symmetry.space_group_name_H-M   'P 1'
#
loop_
_entity.id
_entity.type
_entity.pdbx_description
1 polymer ?
#
loop_
_entity_poly.entity_id
_entity_poly.type
_entity_poly.pdbx_seq_one_letter_code
_entity_poly.pdbx_strand_id
1 'polypeptide(L)'
;MVTDTKSVWTEVLTSNLIARRWKADNGIDPFVANSVGSAEFEIVESNYSDLAFKIEHGTFKWTWETCFLGHRYSSEIISKHLVLPLISFSHLSLSAGSPVGEMSDSDLEKAIDRMGRVSRKSIDAHVKSAFSKPRLATSIQRVSAVFNFIQELPPISSTQEVPDLQNPSPPSPKIPIRAPTPTKPRPISPYIDESNFEKTPPNPSSPSSSPFTSRKPSVSSPKPVLAEDSATEDSDDNEPAANIKSPVTVAAASASSNMRSSPPEPSKSRSPAPVQSKSRSKAPSSETDSPPPRPAAKKKKVESSSSEDSEEERRKRIARLKSGTGTGGRGGGSVRQPLKRGAKRF
;
A
#
# COMPACT_ATOMS: atom_id res chain seq x y z
N MET A 1 10.85 -0.45 11.99
CA MET A 1 9.73 -1.41 11.82
C MET A 1 10.33 -2.79 11.69
N VAL A 2 9.91 -3.73 12.53
CA VAL A 2 10.33 -5.13 12.48
C VAL A 2 9.07 -5.99 12.32
N THR A 3 9.18 -7.12 11.62
CA THR A 3 8.07 -8.05 11.43
C THR A 3 8.56 -9.48 11.25
N ASP A 4 7.82 -10.43 11.82
CA ASP A 4 7.95 -11.88 11.63
C ASP A 4 6.98 -12.40 10.55
N THR A 5 6.41 -11.49 9.74
CA THR A 5 5.29 -11.67 8.79
C THR A 5 3.89 -11.85 9.39
N LYS A 6 3.73 -11.91 10.72
CA LYS A 6 2.43 -12.06 11.41
C LYS A 6 2.10 -10.87 12.31
N SER A 7 3.13 -10.38 12.99
CA SER A 7 3.13 -9.25 13.91
C SER A 7 4.06 -8.16 13.37
N VAL A 8 3.76 -6.91 13.72
CA VAL A 8 4.63 -5.78 13.44
C VAL A 8 4.95 -5.07 14.75
N TRP A 9 6.24 -4.89 14.99
CA TRP A 9 6.76 -4.06 16.04
C TRP A 9 7.28 -2.74 15.46
N THR A 10 6.93 -1.64 16.10
CA THR A 10 7.36 -0.31 15.69
C THR A 10 7.84 0.50 16.87
N GLU A 11 8.73 1.43 16.56
CA GLU A 11 9.19 2.46 17.48
C GLU A 11 9.06 3.80 16.75
N VAL A 12 8.64 4.83 17.48
CA VAL A 12 8.52 6.21 16.98
C VAL A 12 9.16 7.12 18.01
N LEU A 13 10.39 7.57 17.73
CA LEU A 13 11.12 8.49 18.60
C LEU A 13 11.02 9.93 18.08
N THR A 14 10.90 10.88 19.01
CA THR A 14 11.15 12.29 18.72
C THR A 14 12.65 12.57 18.79
N SER A 15 13.13 13.65 18.17
CA SER A 15 14.56 14.03 18.20
C SER A 15 15.13 14.12 19.63
N ASN A 16 14.30 14.55 20.59
CA ASN A 16 14.68 14.61 22.01
C ASN A 16 14.83 13.23 22.65
N LEU A 17 14.01 12.24 22.26
CA LEU A 17 14.16 10.86 22.71
C LEU A 17 15.39 10.20 22.07
N ILE A 18 15.63 10.44 20.77
CA ILE A 18 16.84 9.97 20.07
C ILE A 18 18.10 10.51 20.77
N ALA A 19 18.18 11.81 21.02
CA ALA A 19 19.34 12.42 21.67
C ALA A 19 19.55 11.94 23.11
N ARG A 20 18.47 11.63 23.85
CA ARG A 20 18.55 11.05 25.20
C ARG A 20 19.03 9.60 25.18
N ARG A 21 18.47 8.74 24.33
CA ARG A 21 18.91 7.34 24.23
C ARG A 21 20.33 7.24 23.69
N TRP A 22 20.70 8.04 22.69
CA TRP A 22 22.07 8.13 22.19
C TRP A 22 23.07 8.36 23.33
N LYS A 23 22.81 9.36 24.19
CA LYS A 23 23.66 9.69 25.34
C LYS A 23 23.67 8.60 26.42
N ALA A 24 22.58 7.83 26.56
CA ALA A 24 22.52 6.71 27.49
C ALA A 24 23.33 5.50 26.99
N ASP A 25 23.23 5.18 25.70
CA ASP A 25 23.88 4.02 25.08
C ASP A 25 25.39 4.26 24.77
N ASN A 26 25.77 5.50 24.44
CA ASN A 26 27.11 5.86 23.92
C ASN A 26 27.88 6.87 24.80
N GLY A 27 27.26 7.42 25.85
CA GLY A 27 27.86 8.47 26.67
C GLY A 27 27.94 9.84 25.97
N ILE A 28 28.99 10.60 26.29
CA ILE A 28 29.25 11.95 25.73
C ILE A 28 30.33 11.90 24.63
N ASP A 29 31.05 10.78 24.50
CA ASP A 29 32.21 10.67 23.62
C ASP A 29 31.81 10.87 22.14
N PRO A 30 32.60 11.64 21.37
CA PRO A 30 32.30 11.91 19.97
C PRO A 30 32.41 10.61 19.16
N PHE A 31 31.36 10.29 18.40
CA PHE A 31 31.38 9.14 17.50
C PHE A 31 32.42 9.34 16.39
N VAL A 32 33.51 8.57 16.48
CA VAL A 32 34.51 8.48 15.41
C VAL A 32 34.08 7.36 14.48
N ALA A 33 33.69 7.71 13.26
CA ALA A 33 33.20 6.79 12.23
C ALA A 33 34.32 5.91 11.63
N ASN A 34 34.90 5.03 12.45
CA ASN A 34 36.04 4.20 12.10
C ASN A 34 35.60 2.81 11.60
N SER A 35 35.80 2.58 10.30
CA SER A 35 35.71 1.28 9.61
C SER A 35 34.31 0.65 9.50
N VAL A 36 34.02 0.06 8.34
CA VAL A 36 32.81 -0.77 8.12
C VAL A 36 33.05 -2.18 8.66
N GLY A 37 33.18 -2.31 9.98
CA GLY A 37 33.21 -3.61 10.65
C GLY A 37 31.86 -4.34 10.62
N SER A 38 31.85 -5.63 10.96
CA SER A 38 30.60 -6.36 11.20
C SER A 38 29.91 -5.81 12.46
N ALA A 39 28.64 -5.43 12.34
CA ALA A 39 27.81 -5.07 13.48
C ALA A 39 27.27 -6.31 14.18
N GLU A 40 27.34 -6.35 15.50
CA GLU A 40 26.74 -7.41 16.32
C GLU A 40 25.27 -7.07 16.59
N PHE A 41 24.41 -8.09 16.60
CA PHE A 41 22.96 -7.95 16.80
C PHE A 41 22.51 -8.90 17.92
N GLU A 42 21.99 -8.34 19.01
CA GLU A 42 21.53 -9.08 20.18
C GLU A 42 20.05 -8.76 20.44
N ILE A 43 19.23 -9.77 20.72
CA ILE A 43 17.86 -9.56 21.23
C ILE A 43 17.97 -9.41 22.75
N VAL A 44 17.49 -8.29 23.29
CA VAL A 44 17.63 -7.94 24.71
C VAL A 44 16.27 -7.81 25.37
N GLU A 45 16.18 -8.15 26.65
CA GLU A 45 14.97 -7.90 27.44
C GLU A 45 14.87 -6.40 27.79
N SER A 46 13.71 -5.79 27.55
CA SER A 46 13.38 -4.44 28.03
C SER A 46 12.08 -4.46 28.83
N ASN A 47 12.02 -3.66 29.88
CA ASN A 47 10.83 -3.47 30.71
C ASN A 47 9.76 -2.58 30.06
N TYR A 48 10.05 -1.99 28.90
CA TYR A 48 9.23 -0.94 28.27
C TYR A 48 8.72 -1.28 26.87
N SER A 49 9.12 -2.42 26.29
CA SER A 49 8.76 -2.81 24.92
C SER A 49 8.61 -4.32 24.76
N ASP A 50 7.68 -4.74 23.90
CA ASP A 50 7.42 -6.16 23.61
C ASP A 50 8.56 -6.86 22.86
N LEU A 51 9.40 -6.10 22.17
CA LEU A 51 10.62 -6.57 21.50
C LEU A 51 11.69 -5.47 21.55
N ALA A 52 12.80 -5.74 22.22
CA ALA A 52 14.00 -4.91 22.12
C ALA A 52 15.16 -5.67 21.49
N PHE A 53 15.99 -4.96 20.76
CA PHE A 53 17.23 -5.48 20.19
C PHE A 53 18.28 -4.39 20.13
N LYS A 54 19.52 -4.82 20.35
CA LYS A 54 20.69 -3.98 20.44
C LYS A 54 21.56 -4.24 19.22
N ILE A 55 22.07 -3.17 18.61
CA ILE A 55 23.20 -3.27 17.69
C ILE A 55 24.42 -2.64 18.33
N GLU A 56 25.53 -3.37 18.30
CA GLU A 56 26.84 -2.88 18.72
C GLU A 56 27.81 -2.89 17.53
N HIS A 57 28.59 -1.82 17.41
CA HIS A 57 29.59 -1.67 16.34
C HIS A 57 30.73 -0.76 16.82
N GLY A 58 31.81 -1.37 17.28
CA GLY A 58 32.93 -0.64 17.87
C GLY A 58 32.50 0.13 19.14
N THR A 59 32.53 1.46 19.08
CA THR A 59 32.02 2.32 20.16
C THR A 59 30.53 2.66 20.03
N PHE A 60 29.92 2.43 18.86
CA PHE A 60 28.49 2.68 18.68
C PHE A 60 27.66 1.56 19.30
N LYS A 61 26.71 1.95 20.15
CA LYS A 61 25.67 1.09 20.71
C LYS A 61 24.33 1.76 20.47
N TRP A 62 23.34 0.99 20.05
CA TRP A 62 21.98 1.48 19.94
C TRP A 62 20.96 0.39 20.23
N THR A 63 20.06 0.69 21.17
CA THR A 63 18.93 -0.17 21.52
C THR A 63 17.66 0.33 20.83
N TRP A 64 17.03 -0.51 20.00
CA TRP A 64 15.64 -0.29 19.57
C TRP A 64 14.69 -0.91 20.59
N GLU A 65 13.66 -0.15 20.99
CA GLU A 65 12.63 -0.60 21.91
C GLU A 65 11.29 -0.53 21.18
N THR A 66 10.81 -1.67 20.68
CA THR A 66 9.70 -1.72 19.73
C THR A 66 8.43 -2.33 20.34
N CYS A 67 7.32 -1.61 20.23
CA CYS A 67 6.03 -2.07 20.75
C CYS A 67 5.22 -2.77 19.65
N PHE A 68 4.49 -3.80 20.02
CA PHE A 68 3.56 -4.52 19.16
C PHE A 68 2.29 -3.68 18.95
N LEU A 69 1.95 -3.40 17.70
CA LEU A 69 0.78 -2.58 17.36
C LEU A 69 -0.56 -3.33 17.37
N GLY A 70 -0.57 -4.62 17.71
CA GLY A 70 -1.76 -5.48 17.56
C GLY A 70 -1.99 -5.94 16.12
N HIS A 71 -2.70 -7.05 15.95
CA HIS A 71 -2.85 -7.72 14.65
C HIS A 71 -3.55 -6.86 13.57
N ARG A 72 -4.50 -6.00 13.96
CA ARG A 72 -5.23 -5.13 13.01
C ARG A 72 -4.31 -4.12 12.33
N TYR A 73 -3.49 -3.41 13.11
CA TYR A 73 -2.52 -2.46 12.56
C TYR A 73 -1.34 -3.19 11.90
N SER A 74 -0.91 -4.33 12.45
CA SER A 74 0.12 -5.18 11.84
C SER A 74 -0.27 -5.59 10.41
N SER A 75 -1.50 -6.06 10.18
CA SER A 75 -1.95 -6.46 8.84
C SER A 75 -2.06 -5.28 7.87
N GLU A 76 -2.48 -4.10 8.33
CA GLU A 76 -2.51 -2.88 7.51
C GLU A 76 -1.10 -2.44 7.10
N ILE A 77 -0.13 -2.50 8.02
CA ILE A 77 1.27 -2.13 7.78
C ILE A 77 1.94 -3.16 6.86
N ILE A 78 1.79 -4.46 7.12
CA ILE A 78 2.29 -5.54 6.25
C ILE A 78 1.70 -5.40 4.84
N SER A 79 0.41 -5.11 4.72
CA SER A 79 -0.23 -4.87 3.42
C SER A 79 0.41 -3.71 2.66
N LYS A 80 0.54 -2.54 3.31
CA LYS A 80 1.07 -1.31 2.68
C LYS A 80 2.57 -1.33 2.39
N HIS A 81 3.38 -1.90 3.30
CA HIS A 81 4.85 -1.80 3.25
C HIS A 81 5.55 -3.05 2.72
N LEU A 82 4.87 -4.20 2.65
CA LEU A 82 5.44 -5.46 2.16
C LEU A 82 4.62 -6.03 0.99
N VAL A 83 3.35 -6.39 1.22
CA VAL A 83 2.56 -7.16 0.23
C VAL A 83 2.29 -6.35 -1.04
N LEU A 84 1.78 -5.12 -0.94
CA LEU A 84 1.48 -4.31 -2.12
C LEU A 84 2.74 -3.88 -2.91
N PRO A 85 3.86 -3.49 -2.28
CA PRO A 85 5.13 -3.30 -2.97
C PRO A 85 5.62 -4.56 -3.69
N LEU A 86 5.55 -5.75 -3.06
CA LEU A 86 5.99 -7.00 -3.68
C LEU A 86 5.10 -7.41 -4.87
N ILE A 87 3.78 -7.30 -4.77
CA ILE A 87 2.85 -7.53 -5.88
C ILE A 87 3.17 -6.58 -7.04
N SER A 88 3.42 -5.31 -6.73
CA SER A 88 3.75 -4.28 -7.71
C SER A 88 5.08 -4.57 -8.42
N PHE A 89 6.15 -4.85 -7.67
CA PHE A 89 7.45 -5.17 -8.23
C PHE A 89 7.42 -6.46 -9.09
N SER A 90 6.74 -7.50 -8.61
CA SER A 90 6.53 -8.75 -9.36
C SER A 90 5.71 -8.53 -10.63
N HIS A 91 4.68 -7.69 -10.56
CA HIS A 91 3.90 -7.30 -11.72
C HIS A 91 4.74 -6.52 -12.74
N LEU A 92 5.56 -5.56 -12.30
CA LEU A 92 6.47 -4.82 -13.16
C LEU A 92 7.46 -5.76 -13.87
N SER A 93 8.13 -6.64 -13.11
CA SER A 93 9.18 -7.51 -13.65
C SER A 93 8.70 -8.54 -14.65
N LEU A 94 7.46 -9.03 -14.52
CA LEU A 94 6.87 -9.99 -15.46
C LEU A 94 6.04 -9.36 -16.58
N SER A 95 5.74 -8.06 -16.49
CA SER A 95 4.93 -7.30 -17.47
C SER A 95 5.72 -6.35 -18.33
N ALA A 96 6.93 -5.96 -17.93
CA ALA A 96 7.84 -5.25 -18.80
C ALA A 96 8.18 -6.15 -20.00
N GLY A 97 8.18 -5.56 -21.21
CA GLY A 97 8.57 -6.29 -22.43
C GLY A 97 10.07 -6.63 -22.44
N SER A 98 10.86 -5.87 -21.68
CA SER A 98 12.28 -6.08 -21.43
C SER A 98 12.50 -6.47 -19.96
N PRO A 99 13.52 -7.28 -19.63
CA PRO A 99 13.96 -7.50 -18.26
C PRO A 99 14.23 -6.18 -17.52
N VAL A 100 13.93 -6.13 -16.22
CA VAL A 100 14.09 -4.91 -15.40
C VAL A 100 15.53 -4.39 -15.39
N GLY A 101 16.52 -5.29 -15.46
CA GLY A 101 17.95 -4.95 -15.54
C GLY A 101 18.44 -4.43 -16.90
N GLU A 102 17.59 -4.46 -17.94
CA GLU A 102 17.89 -3.91 -19.28
C GLU A 102 17.19 -2.56 -19.52
N MET A 103 16.34 -2.10 -18.60
CA MET A 103 15.65 -0.81 -18.72
C MET A 103 16.60 0.33 -18.36
N SER A 104 16.53 1.45 -19.09
CA SER A 104 17.22 2.68 -18.67
C SER A 104 16.64 3.18 -17.34
N ASP A 105 17.45 3.79 -16.48
CA ASP A 105 16.98 4.37 -15.20
C ASP A 105 15.74 5.25 -15.41
N SER A 106 15.77 6.09 -16.45
CA SER A 106 14.64 6.97 -16.78
C SER A 106 13.36 6.22 -17.16
N ASP A 107 13.46 5.05 -17.78
CA ASP A 107 12.30 4.23 -18.17
C ASP A 107 11.81 3.35 -17.02
N LEU A 108 12.73 2.89 -16.17
CA LEU A 108 12.41 2.22 -14.91
C LEU A 108 11.65 3.17 -13.98
N GLU A 109 12.14 4.40 -13.79
CA GLU A 109 11.44 5.47 -13.07
C GLU A 109 10.05 5.70 -13.65
N LYS A 110 9.91 5.96 -14.96
CA LYS A 110 8.61 6.14 -15.63
C LYS A 110 7.66 4.95 -15.41
N ALA A 111 8.18 3.72 -15.41
CA ALA A 111 7.40 2.51 -15.23
C ALA A 111 6.92 2.34 -13.78
N ILE A 112 7.81 2.53 -12.80
CA ILE A 112 7.49 2.56 -11.36
C ILE A 112 6.46 3.66 -11.09
N ASP A 113 6.65 4.85 -11.65
CA ASP A 113 5.79 6.00 -11.40
C ASP A 113 4.40 5.82 -12.04
N ARG A 114 4.33 5.25 -13.25
CA ARG A 114 3.07 4.81 -13.87
C ARG A 114 2.34 3.78 -13.01
N MET A 115 3.07 2.79 -12.50
CA MET A 115 2.53 1.75 -11.63
C MET A 115 2.02 2.31 -10.30
N GLY A 116 2.78 3.19 -9.65
CA GLY A 116 2.39 3.87 -8.41
C GLY A 116 1.18 4.80 -8.59
N ARG A 117 1.02 5.42 -9.76
CA ARG A 117 -0.19 6.20 -10.11
C ARG A 117 -1.42 5.32 -10.33
N VAL A 118 -1.28 4.10 -10.88
CA VAL A 118 -2.38 3.14 -11.02
C VAL A 118 -2.76 2.57 -9.65
N SER A 119 -1.78 2.09 -8.88
CA SER A 119 -1.96 1.52 -7.54
C SER A 119 -2.67 2.47 -6.58
N ARG A 120 -2.28 3.76 -6.56
CA ARG A 120 -2.91 4.79 -5.73
C ARG A 120 -4.36 5.11 -6.11
N LYS A 121 -4.79 4.88 -7.35
CA LYS A 121 -6.18 5.15 -7.79
C LYS A 121 -7.13 4.05 -7.39
N SER A 122 -6.70 2.79 -7.48
CA SER A 122 -7.47 1.64 -7.02
C SER A 122 -6.51 0.47 -6.78
N ILE A 123 -6.26 0.18 -5.51
CA ILE A 123 -5.42 -0.94 -5.09
C ILE A 123 -6.04 -2.25 -5.59
N ASP A 124 -7.36 -2.42 -5.42
CA ASP A 124 -8.07 -3.62 -5.87
C ASP A 124 -7.96 -3.85 -7.39
N ALA A 125 -8.06 -2.79 -8.19
CA ALA A 125 -7.91 -2.91 -9.64
C ALA A 125 -6.47 -3.23 -10.05
N HIS A 126 -5.48 -2.67 -9.34
CA HIS A 126 -4.07 -2.99 -9.57
C HIS A 126 -3.74 -4.44 -9.19
N VAL A 127 -4.19 -4.90 -8.02
CA VAL A 127 -4.04 -6.30 -7.57
C VAL A 127 -4.73 -7.25 -8.57
N LYS A 128 -5.99 -6.98 -8.95
CA LYS A 128 -6.70 -7.77 -9.96
C LYS A 128 -5.97 -7.77 -11.31
N SER A 129 -5.46 -6.63 -11.77
CA SER A 129 -4.69 -6.52 -13.02
C SER A 129 -3.34 -7.24 -12.96
N ALA A 130 -2.71 -7.33 -11.78
CA ALA A 130 -1.49 -8.08 -11.59
C ALA A 130 -1.77 -9.59 -11.69
N PHE A 131 -2.72 -10.09 -10.89
CA PHE A 131 -3.09 -11.51 -10.88
C PHE A 131 -3.83 -11.99 -12.13
N SER A 132 -4.42 -11.09 -12.93
CA SER A 132 -4.99 -11.45 -14.23
C SER A 132 -3.93 -11.83 -15.27
N LYS A 133 -2.63 -11.66 -14.99
CA LYS A 133 -1.54 -12.05 -15.89
C LYS A 133 -1.09 -13.49 -15.59
N PRO A 134 -1.25 -14.43 -16.54
CA PRO A 134 -0.95 -15.86 -16.34
C PRO A 134 0.47 -16.11 -15.87
N ARG A 135 1.44 -15.38 -16.42
CA ARG A 135 2.85 -15.50 -16.07
C ARG A 135 3.12 -15.19 -14.60
N LEU A 136 2.43 -14.20 -14.00
CA LEU A 136 2.58 -13.90 -12.58
C LEU A 136 1.88 -14.97 -11.71
N ALA A 137 0.65 -15.33 -12.04
CA ALA A 137 -0.12 -16.33 -11.30
C ALA A 137 0.59 -17.71 -11.27
N THR A 138 1.02 -18.20 -12.43
CA THR A 138 1.75 -19.49 -12.55
C THR A 138 3.14 -19.44 -11.94
N SER A 139 3.86 -18.30 -12.00
CA SER A 139 5.13 -18.13 -11.28
C SER A 139 4.94 -18.21 -9.76
N ILE A 140 3.92 -17.54 -9.21
CA ILE A 140 3.59 -17.61 -7.77
C ILE A 140 3.20 -19.04 -7.38
N GLN A 141 2.39 -19.73 -8.20
CA GLN A 141 2.01 -21.12 -7.97
C GLN A 141 3.25 -22.05 -7.95
N ARG A 142 4.19 -21.87 -8.89
CA ARG A 142 5.44 -22.64 -8.94
C ARG A 142 6.35 -22.36 -7.75
N VAL A 143 6.52 -21.10 -7.35
CA VAL A 143 7.30 -20.73 -6.15
C VAL A 143 6.66 -21.32 -4.89
N SER A 144 5.33 -21.26 -4.76
CA SER A 144 4.59 -21.91 -3.66
C SER A 144 4.80 -23.44 -3.67
N ALA A 145 4.80 -24.08 -4.84
CA ALA A 145 5.08 -25.51 -4.95
C ALA A 145 6.50 -25.88 -4.49
N VAL A 146 7.51 -25.05 -4.79
CA VAL A 146 8.89 -25.21 -4.29
C VAL A 146 8.93 -25.13 -2.76
N PHE A 147 8.32 -24.10 -2.15
CA PHE A 147 8.29 -23.95 -0.68
C PHE A 147 7.47 -25.04 0.04
N ASN A 148 6.55 -25.69 -0.66
CA ASN A 148 5.79 -26.85 -0.16
C ASN A 148 6.43 -28.20 -0.54
N PHE A 149 7.67 -28.21 -1.06
CA PHE A 149 8.44 -29.41 -1.43
C PHE A 149 7.72 -30.36 -2.41
N ILE A 150 6.88 -29.82 -3.30
CA ILE A 150 6.20 -30.61 -4.34
C ILE A 150 7.23 -31.04 -5.39
N GLN A 151 7.34 -32.35 -5.63
CA GLN A 151 8.33 -32.92 -6.56
C GLN A 151 8.08 -32.49 -8.01
N GLU A 152 6.82 -32.48 -8.45
CA GLU A 152 6.42 -32.02 -9.78
C GLU A 152 6.01 -30.54 -9.73
N LEU A 153 6.89 -29.66 -10.23
CA LEU A 153 6.67 -28.22 -10.19
C LEU A 153 5.79 -27.76 -11.37
N PRO A 154 4.66 -27.05 -11.13
CA PRO A 154 3.74 -26.65 -12.19
C PRO A 154 4.43 -25.72 -13.20
N PRO A 155 4.13 -25.84 -14.51
CA PRO A 155 4.77 -25.04 -15.55
C PRO A 155 4.40 -23.55 -15.43
N ILE A 156 5.32 -22.67 -15.82
CA ILE A 156 5.02 -21.24 -15.97
C ILE A 156 4.43 -21.03 -17.36
N SER A 157 3.18 -20.56 -17.43
CA SER A 157 2.53 -20.25 -18.70
C SER A 157 2.48 -18.73 -18.94
N SER A 158 2.88 -18.32 -20.15
CA SER A 158 2.73 -16.94 -20.62
C SER A 158 1.36 -16.67 -21.23
N THR A 159 0.70 -17.70 -21.78
CA THR A 159 -0.64 -17.60 -22.37
C THR A 159 -1.70 -17.79 -21.30
N GLN A 160 -2.80 -17.05 -21.41
CA GLN A 160 -3.96 -17.31 -20.58
C GLN A 160 -4.65 -18.52 -21.17
N GLU A 161 -4.35 -19.69 -20.62
CA GLU A 161 -5.25 -20.84 -20.76
C GLU A 161 -6.58 -20.40 -20.15
N VAL A 162 -7.51 -20.02 -21.02
CA VAL A 162 -8.90 -19.79 -20.64
C VAL A 162 -9.36 -21.14 -20.12
N PRO A 163 -9.69 -21.27 -18.81
CA PRO A 163 -10.17 -22.53 -18.29
C PRO A 163 -11.33 -22.96 -19.17
N ASP A 164 -11.32 -24.20 -19.64
CA ASP A 164 -12.38 -24.69 -20.51
C ASP A 164 -13.67 -24.83 -19.69
N LEU A 165 -14.39 -23.72 -19.54
CA LEU A 165 -15.68 -23.62 -18.89
C LEU A 165 -16.79 -24.23 -19.77
N GLN A 166 -16.46 -25.25 -20.55
CA GLN A 166 -17.39 -26.32 -20.88
C GLN A 166 -17.88 -26.93 -19.56
N ASN A 167 -18.93 -26.33 -19.02
CA ASN A 167 -19.81 -26.95 -18.04
C ASN A 167 -20.02 -28.39 -18.51
N PRO A 168 -19.73 -29.41 -17.66
CA PRO A 168 -19.83 -30.80 -18.07
C PRO A 168 -21.21 -30.99 -18.68
N SER A 169 -21.24 -31.37 -19.96
CA SER A 169 -22.48 -31.36 -20.72
C SER A 169 -23.51 -32.17 -19.95
N PRO A 170 -24.71 -31.61 -19.68
CA PRO A 170 -25.66 -32.26 -18.79
C PRO A 170 -25.88 -33.67 -19.32
N PRO A 171 -25.68 -34.71 -18.48
CA PRO A 171 -25.46 -36.08 -18.95
C PRO A 171 -26.54 -36.42 -19.94
N SER A 172 -26.13 -36.65 -21.19
CA SER A 172 -27.05 -36.74 -22.33
C SER A 172 -28.17 -37.68 -21.94
N PRO A 173 -29.45 -37.27 -22.03
CA PRO A 173 -30.55 -38.02 -21.47
C PRO A 173 -30.49 -39.42 -22.08
N LYS A 174 -30.11 -40.40 -21.26
CA LYS A 174 -29.98 -41.80 -21.68
C LYS A 174 -31.31 -42.15 -22.31
N ILE A 175 -31.32 -42.33 -23.63
CA ILE A 175 -32.54 -42.58 -24.40
C ILE A 175 -33.24 -43.72 -23.68
N PRO A 176 -34.43 -43.48 -23.10
CA PRO A 176 -35.05 -44.48 -22.25
C PRO A 176 -35.36 -45.68 -23.13
N ILE A 177 -34.59 -46.76 -22.94
CA ILE A 177 -34.92 -48.07 -23.49
C ILE A 177 -36.33 -48.34 -23.01
N ARG A 178 -37.23 -48.46 -23.98
CA ARG A 178 -38.69 -48.40 -23.83
C ARG A 178 -39.20 -49.50 -22.89
N ALA A 179 -39.18 -49.22 -21.59
CA ALA A 179 -39.84 -50.05 -20.59
C ALA A 179 -41.37 -49.93 -20.77
N PRO A 180 -42.12 -51.03 -20.60
CA PRO A 180 -43.57 -51.03 -20.78
C PRO A 180 -44.31 -50.21 -19.71
N THR A 181 -45.57 -49.93 -20.04
CA THR A 181 -46.55 -49.02 -19.42
C THR A 181 -46.95 -49.35 -17.96
N PRO A 182 -47.64 -48.42 -17.25
CA PRO A 182 -47.40 -48.17 -15.82
C PRO A 182 -48.33 -48.91 -14.85
N THR A 183 -47.91 -48.95 -13.57
CA THR A 183 -48.79 -49.24 -12.43
C THR A 183 -48.89 -48.03 -11.48
N LYS A 184 -50.05 -47.87 -10.83
CA LYS A 184 -50.48 -46.64 -10.14
C LYS A 184 -49.73 -46.33 -8.83
N PRO A 185 -49.71 -45.06 -8.37
CA PRO A 185 -48.90 -44.60 -7.24
C PRO A 185 -49.51 -44.93 -5.87
N ARG A 186 -48.66 -44.91 -4.83
CA ARG A 186 -49.07 -44.94 -3.42
C ARG A 186 -48.45 -43.74 -2.68
N PRO A 187 -49.24 -42.88 -2.01
CA PRO A 187 -48.72 -41.70 -1.31
C PRO A 187 -48.26 -42.08 0.10
N ILE A 188 -47.00 -41.77 0.46
CA ILE A 188 -46.52 -41.79 1.84
C ILE A 188 -45.68 -40.53 2.08
N SER A 189 -46.29 -39.59 2.80
CA SER A 189 -45.62 -38.56 3.61
C SER A 189 -45.01 -39.28 4.84
N PRO A 190 -43.81 -38.91 5.31
CA PRO A 190 -43.80 -37.85 6.31
C PRO A 190 -42.62 -36.85 6.23
N TYR A 191 -42.97 -35.62 6.60
CA TYR A 191 -42.19 -34.68 7.42
C TYR A 191 -40.95 -35.29 8.13
N ILE A 192 -39.80 -34.63 8.00
CA ILE A 192 -38.70 -34.71 8.98
C ILE A 192 -38.33 -33.29 9.40
N ASP A 193 -38.10 -33.15 10.70
CA ASP A 193 -38.02 -31.92 11.50
C ASP A 193 -36.63 -31.27 11.38
N GLU A 194 -36.56 -30.03 10.85
CA GLU A 194 -35.34 -29.20 10.94
C GLU A 194 -35.34 -28.38 12.23
N SER A 195 -34.98 -29.04 13.33
CA SER A 195 -34.66 -28.37 14.59
C SER A 195 -33.43 -28.99 15.29
N ASN A 196 -32.61 -28.12 15.89
CA ASN A 196 -31.36 -28.40 16.64
C ASN A 196 -30.05 -28.54 15.84
N PHE A 197 -29.47 -27.39 15.46
CA PHE A 197 -28.00 -27.24 15.42
C PHE A 197 -27.54 -25.92 16.06
N GLU A 198 -27.96 -25.69 17.32
CA GLU A 198 -27.34 -24.70 18.20
C GLU A 198 -26.66 -25.43 19.38
N LYS A 199 -25.45 -25.94 19.13
CA LYS A 199 -24.54 -26.48 20.16
C LYS A 199 -23.26 -25.66 20.21
N THR A 200 -23.33 -24.58 20.98
CA THR A 200 -22.17 -23.81 21.43
C THR A 200 -21.22 -24.73 22.20
N PRO A 201 -19.91 -24.81 21.85
CA PRO A 201 -18.97 -25.59 22.63
C PRO A 201 -18.72 -24.93 24.00
N PRO A 202 -18.54 -25.71 25.08
CA PRO A 202 -18.31 -25.17 26.42
C PRO A 202 -16.93 -24.50 26.54
N ASN A 203 -16.93 -23.36 27.22
CA ASN A 203 -15.76 -22.56 27.54
C ASN A 203 -14.78 -23.34 28.46
N PRO A 204 -13.52 -23.61 28.06
CA PRO A 204 -12.57 -24.27 28.93
C PRO A 204 -12.17 -23.37 30.11
N SER A 205 -12.29 -23.90 31.31
CA SER A 205 -12.06 -23.21 32.57
C SER A 205 -10.60 -22.83 32.80
N SER A 206 -10.39 -21.64 33.37
CA SER A 206 -9.08 -21.13 33.78
C SER A 206 -8.49 -21.90 34.97
N PRO A 207 -7.23 -22.36 34.91
CA PRO A 207 -6.37 -22.49 36.09
C PRO A 207 -5.78 -21.09 36.37
N SER A 208 -6.17 -20.35 37.40
CA SER A 208 -6.00 -20.64 38.83
C SER A 208 -4.52 -20.78 39.26
N SER A 209 -3.99 -19.64 39.73
CA SER A 209 -2.93 -19.50 40.74
C SER A 209 -1.66 -20.38 40.66
N SER A 210 -0.53 -19.75 40.35
CA SER A 210 0.75 -20.03 41.00
C SER A 210 1.31 -18.73 41.61
N PRO A 211 1.75 -18.72 42.88
CA PRO A 211 2.28 -17.52 43.51
C PRO A 211 3.77 -17.38 43.17
N PHE A 212 4.12 -16.48 42.23
CA PHE A 212 5.53 -16.23 41.94
C PHE A 212 6.16 -15.39 43.06
N THR A 213 7.14 -15.98 43.76
CA THR A 213 7.73 -15.42 44.97
C THR A 213 8.47 -14.12 44.67
N SER A 214 8.02 -13.02 45.30
CA SER A 214 8.73 -11.74 45.27
C SER A 214 10.13 -11.87 45.89
N ARG A 215 11.16 -11.96 45.06
CA ARG A 215 12.56 -11.93 45.49
C ARG A 215 13.09 -10.51 45.36
N LYS A 216 12.94 -9.70 46.42
CA LYS A 216 13.58 -8.38 46.54
C LYS A 216 15.11 -8.50 46.42
N PRO A 217 15.77 -7.79 45.49
CA PRO A 217 17.15 -7.37 45.69
C PRO A 217 17.14 -6.07 46.50
N SER A 218 17.65 -6.11 47.73
CA SER A 218 17.94 -4.90 48.50
C SER A 218 19.21 -4.24 47.95
N VAL A 219 19.05 -3.21 47.12
CA VAL A 219 20.17 -2.35 46.69
C VAL A 219 20.07 -1.01 47.44
N SER A 220 21.12 -0.69 48.18
CA SER A 220 21.27 0.51 48.98
C SER A 220 21.39 1.76 48.10
N SER A 221 20.54 2.76 48.34
CA SER A 221 20.64 4.08 47.71
C SER A 221 21.88 4.85 48.20
N PRO A 222 22.78 5.31 47.30
CA PRO A 222 23.78 6.32 47.65
C PRO A 222 23.12 7.70 47.83
N LYS A 223 23.65 8.53 48.73
CA LYS A 223 23.20 9.90 48.98
C LYS A 223 23.35 10.78 47.72
N PRO A 224 22.47 11.78 47.51
CA PRO A 224 22.79 12.89 46.62
C PRO A 224 23.92 13.74 47.22
N VAL A 225 24.93 14.05 46.42
CA VAL A 225 25.93 15.07 46.75
C VAL A 225 25.44 16.40 46.18
N LEU A 226 25.24 17.37 47.06
CA LEU A 226 25.03 18.76 46.71
C LEU A 226 26.38 19.44 46.46
N ALA A 227 26.48 20.11 45.31
CA ALA A 227 27.33 21.28 45.04
C ALA A 227 26.53 22.06 43.97
N GLU A 228 25.95 23.22 44.24
CA GLU A 228 26.55 24.50 44.66
C GLU A 228 27.57 25.05 43.66
N ASP A 229 27.17 26.18 43.06
CA ASP A 229 27.93 27.27 42.43
C ASP A 229 29.10 26.98 41.47
N SER A 230 28.98 27.50 40.24
CA SER A 230 29.47 28.87 39.97
C SER A 230 28.92 29.43 38.65
N ALA A 231 28.71 30.75 38.61
CA ALA A 231 28.48 31.53 37.39
C ALA A 231 29.82 32.13 36.87
N THR A 232 29.72 33.03 35.87
CA THR A 232 30.80 33.85 35.23
C THR A 232 31.91 33.05 34.51
N GLU A 233 32.74 33.55 33.57
CA GLU A 233 32.87 34.72 32.64
C GLU A 233 34.07 34.36 31.71
N ASP A 234 34.34 34.89 30.51
CA ASP A 234 33.56 35.45 29.37
C ASP A 234 34.56 35.56 28.16
N SER A 235 34.16 36.03 26.97
CA SER A 235 35.01 36.16 25.75
C SER A 235 35.51 34.81 25.14
N ASP A 236 36.05 34.70 23.92
CA ASP A 236 36.61 35.73 23.01
C ASP A 236 36.45 35.36 21.50
N ASP A 237 36.66 36.35 20.64
CA ASP A 237 36.64 36.25 19.17
C ASP A 237 37.82 35.44 18.59
N ASN A 238 37.58 34.65 17.52
CA ASN A 238 38.60 34.34 16.50
C ASN A 238 38.03 33.73 15.20
N GLU A 239 37.85 34.55 14.17
CA GLU A 239 37.83 34.09 12.77
C GLU A 239 39.20 34.31 12.11
N PRO A 240 39.81 33.29 11.46
CA PRO A 240 40.97 33.48 10.61
C PRO A 240 40.58 33.91 9.18
N ALA A 241 41.22 34.97 8.69
CA ALA A 241 40.88 35.63 7.43
C ALA A 241 41.40 34.93 6.15
N ALA A 242 40.58 34.98 5.09
CA ALA A 242 40.91 34.76 3.67
C ALA A 242 39.77 35.35 2.81
N ASN A 243 39.94 35.98 1.64
CA ASN A 243 41.11 36.42 0.85
C ASN A 243 40.60 37.40 -0.27
N ILE A 244 41.52 38.10 -0.95
CA ILE A 244 41.38 38.81 -2.25
C ILE A 244 40.76 40.22 -2.23
N LYS A 245 41.44 41.13 -2.95
CA LYS A 245 41.14 42.57 -3.11
C LYS A 245 40.48 42.89 -4.47
N SER A 246 39.55 43.86 -4.44
CA SER A 246 39.25 44.86 -5.50
C SER A 246 38.50 44.44 -6.78
N PRO A 247 37.82 45.38 -7.50
CA PRO A 247 37.44 46.76 -7.15
C PRO A 247 35.96 47.15 -7.39
N VAL A 248 35.49 48.10 -6.58
CA VAL A 248 34.61 49.26 -6.90
C VAL A 248 33.68 49.19 -8.12
N THR A 249 32.36 49.23 -7.87
CA THR A 249 31.43 50.12 -8.59
C THR A 249 30.33 50.61 -7.65
N VAL A 250 29.83 51.82 -7.87
CA VAL A 250 28.99 52.59 -6.93
C VAL A 250 27.53 52.60 -7.40
N ALA A 251 26.58 52.28 -6.53
CA ALA A 251 25.18 52.71 -6.66
C ALA A 251 24.46 52.63 -5.31
N ALA A 252 23.84 53.74 -4.89
CA ALA A 252 23.07 53.82 -3.65
C ALA A 252 21.58 53.54 -3.89
N ALA A 253 20.92 52.87 -2.95
CA ALA A 253 19.49 53.04 -2.66
C ALA A 253 19.14 52.48 -1.28
N SER A 254 18.91 53.38 -0.33
CA SER A 254 18.38 53.08 1.01
C SER A 254 16.86 52.88 0.99
N ALA A 255 16.35 51.82 1.63
CA ALA A 255 14.97 51.79 2.14
C ALA A 255 14.83 50.75 3.27
N SER A 256 14.48 51.21 4.49
CA SER A 256 14.07 50.31 5.57
C SER A 256 12.57 50.04 5.50
N SER A 257 12.14 48.80 5.78
CA SER A 257 10.75 48.54 6.16
C SER A 257 10.62 47.39 7.17
N ASN A 258 10.46 47.77 8.44
CA ASN A 258 9.91 46.88 9.45
C ASN A 258 8.49 46.45 9.05
N MET A 259 8.24 45.13 8.93
CA MET A 259 6.88 44.57 8.91
C MET A 259 6.79 43.41 9.90
N ARG A 260 6.24 43.73 11.07
CA ARG A 260 5.93 42.83 12.18
C ARG A 260 4.55 42.23 11.93
N SER A 261 4.45 40.93 11.70
CA SER A 261 3.16 40.21 11.55
C SER A 261 2.96 39.19 12.67
N SER A 262 1.88 39.37 13.43
CA SER A 262 1.45 38.45 14.48
C SER A 262 0.64 37.27 13.90
N PRO A 263 0.69 36.07 14.50
CA PRO A 263 -0.15 34.94 14.10
C PRO A 263 -1.57 35.05 14.70
N PRO A 264 -2.62 34.59 14.00
CA PRO A 264 -3.97 34.47 14.56
C PRO A 264 -4.18 33.15 15.31
N GLU A 265 -4.81 33.18 16.48
CA GLU A 265 -5.29 31.99 17.19
C GLU A 265 -6.55 31.37 16.54
N PRO A 266 -6.71 30.04 16.59
CA PRO A 266 -7.96 29.37 16.22
C PRO A 266 -8.89 29.20 17.44
N SER A 267 -10.05 29.87 17.44
CA SER A 267 -11.08 29.68 18.46
C SER A 267 -12.01 28.49 18.15
N LYS A 268 -12.41 27.79 19.21
CA LYS A 268 -13.21 26.55 19.18
C LYS A 268 -14.70 26.84 19.04
N SER A 269 -15.45 26.02 18.31
CA SER A 269 -16.91 25.88 18.50
C SER A 269 -17.39 24.44 18.30
N ARG A 270 -18.48 24.07 18.99
CA ARG A 270 -18.96 22.69 19.18
C ARG A 270 -20.01 22.29 18.14
N SER A 271 -20.12 20.97 17.96
CA SER A 271 -21.28 20.17 17.51
C SER A 271 -22.65 20.67 18.09
N PRO A 272 -23.85 20.30 17.56
CA PRO A 272 -24.18 18.94 17.10
C PRO A 272 -25.10 18.78 15.86
N ALA A 273 -25.33 17.50 15.50
CA ALA A 273 -26.20 17.05 14.41
C ALA A 273 -27.70 17.03 14.80
N PRO A 274 -28.60 16.89 13.81
CA PRO A 274 -29.92 16.30 14.03
C PRO A 274 -30.10 14.96 13.30
N VAL A 275 -30.67 14.00 14.02
CA VAL A 275 -31.22 12.74 13.49
C VAL A 275 -32.56 13.02 12.83
N GLN A 276 -32.82 12.52 11.62
CA GLN A 276 -34.19 12.28 11.15
C GLN A 276 -34.33 10.92 10.47
N SER A 277 -35.31 10.18 10.97
CA SER A 277 -35.77 8.86 10.53
C SER A 277 -37.01 8.98 9.63
N LYS A 278 -37.48 7.83 9.11
CA LYS A 278 -38.73 7.57 8.33
C LYS A 278 -38.60 7.70 6.81
N SER A 279 -39.34 6.94 5.99
CA SER A 279 -39.98 5.62 6.19
C SER A 279 -40.62 5.10 4.88
N ARG A 280 -40.70 3.78 4.73
CA ARG A 280 -41.78 3.01 4.04
C ARG A 280 -41.98 3.12 2.51
N SER A 281 -41.74 1.97 1.85
CA SER A 281 -42.64 1.26 0.91
C SER A 281 -43.25 1.96 -0.33
N LYS A 282 -42.99 1.38 -1.52
CA LYS A 282 -43.98 0.52 -2.22
C LYS A 282 -43.32 -0.41 -3.26
N ALA A 283 -44.05 -1.45 -3.67
CA ALA A 283 -43.63 -2.55 -4.54
C ALA A 283 -43.84 -2.24 -6.06
N PRO A 284 -43.42 -3.10 -7.00
CA PRO A 284 -43.13 -2.71 -8.38
C PRO A 284 -44.34 -2.72 -9.33
N SER A 285 -44.22 -1.97 -10.44
CA SER A 285 -45.05 -2.09 -11.63
C SER A 285 -44.33 -2.90 -12.71
N SER A 286 -44.99 -3.93 -13.23
CA SER A 286 -44.57 -4.62 -14.46
C SER A 286 -44.81 -3.71 -15.67
N GLU A 287 -43.79 -3.50 -16.49
CA GLU A 287 -43.97 -3.10 -17.89
C GLU A 287 -43.24 -4.08 -18.79
N THR A 288 -44.05 -4.78 -19.59
CA THR A 288 -43.60 -5.60 -20.72
C THR A 288 -43.46 -4.67 -21.92
N ASP A 289 -42.23 -4.41 -22.37
CA ASP A 289 -42.03 -3.82 -23.70
C ASP A 289 -40.86 -4.46 -24.44
N SER A 290 -41.00 -4.57 -25.75
CA SER A 290 -40.18 -5.40 -26.62
C SER A 290 -38.96 -4.64 -27.18
N PRO A 291 -37.78 -5.28 -27.28
CA PRO A 291 -36.61 -4.62 -27.86
C PRO A 291 -36.73 -4.46 -29.39
N PRO A 292 -36.42 -3.27 -29.96
CA PRO A 292 -36.40 -3.08 -31.41
C PRO A 292 -35.20 -3.80 -32.08
N PRO A 293 -35.34 -4.20 -33.36
CA PRO A 293 -34.32 -4.99 -34.05
C PRO A 293 -33.02 -4.21 -34.30
N ARG A 294 -31.88 -4.83 -33.96
CA ARG A 294 -30.54 -4.28 -34.25
C ARG A 294 -30.14 -4.53 -35.71
N PRO A 295 -29.57 -3.54 -36.43
CA PRO A 295 -29.08 -3.73 -37.79
C PRO A 295 -27.83 -4.63 -37.82
N ALA A 296 -27.71 -5.45 -38.87
CA ALA A 296 -26.66 -6.46 -39.01
C ALA A 296 -25.28 -5.82 -39.24
N ALA A 297 -24.32 -6.10 -38.35
CA ALA A 297 -22.92 -5.70 -38.50
C ALA A 297 -22.23 -6.54 -39.59
N LYS A 298 -21.79 -5.88 -40.67
CA LYS A 298 -20.97 -6.52 -41.72
C LYS A 298 -19.61 -6.92 -41.15
N LYS A 299 -19.29 -8.22 -41.17
CA LYS A 299 -17.96 -8.75 -40.82
C LYS A 299 -16.93 -8.19 -41.80
N LYS A 300 -15.99 -7.36 -41.32
CA LYS A 300 -14.81 -6.95 -42.10
C LYS A 300 -13.69 -7.94 -41.81
N LYS A 301 -13.20 -8.62 -42.86
CA LYS A 301 -12.04 -9.51 -42.81
C LYS A 301 -10.82 -8.70 -42.32
N VAL A 302 -10.15 -9.16 -41.28
CA VAL A 302 -8.86 -8.62 -40.85
C VAL A 302 -7.82 -9.66 -41.25
N GLU A 303 -6.96 -9.30 -42.19
CA GLU A 303 -5.79 -10.08 -42.55
C GLU A 303 -4.67 -9.80 -41.55
N SER A 304 -3.92 -10.85 -41.21
CA SER A 304 -2.73 -10.77 -40.38
C SER A 304 -1.64 -9.98 -41.11
N SER A 305 -1.08 -8.96 -40.46
CA SER A 305 0.17 -8.34 -40.89
C SER A 305 1.12 -8.25 -39.72
N SER A 306 2.34 -8.75 -39.93
CA SER A 306 3.50 -8.48 -39.08
C SER A 306 3.77 -6.96 -39.02
N SER A 307 4.33 -6.49 -37.91
CA SER A 307 4.84 -5.11 -37.78
C SER A 307 5.89 -4.98 -36.66
N GLU A 308 7.12 -5.42 -36.94
CA GLU A 308 8.32 -4.84 -36.32
C GLU A 308 8.65 -3.49 -36.98
N ASP A 309 7.85 -2.44 -36.75
CA ASP A 309 8.24 -1.05 -37.04
C ASP A 309 7.35 -0.04 -36.28
N SER A 310 7.91 0.73 -35.33
CA SER A 310 7.13 1.72 -34.58
C SER A 310 7.90 2.89 -33.92
N GLU A 311 9.13 3.17 -34.35
CA GLU A 311 9.84 4.41 -33.96
C GLU A 311 9.61 5.54 -34.99
N GLU A 312 9.68 5.22 -36.29
CA GLU A 312 9.58 6.19 -37.40
C GLU A 312 8.18 6.82 -37.50
N GLU A 313 7.11 6.01 -37.40
CA GLU A 313 5.73 6.54 -37.51
C GLU A 313 5.37 7.48 -36.33
N ARG A 314 5.94 7.21 -35.14
CA ARG A 314 5.76 8.06 -33.95
C ARG A 314 6.44 9.42 -34.14
N ARG A 315 7.65 9.47 -34.69
CA ARG A 315 8.32 10.72 -35.06
C ARG A 315 7.53 11.49 -36.11
N LYS A 316 6.98 10.81 -37.12
CA LYS A 316 6.18 11.43 -38.21
C LYS A 316 4.89 12.08 -37.71
N ARG A 317 4.22 11.51 -36.70
CA ARG A 317 3.03 12.12 -36.06
C ARG A 317 3.38 13.32 -35.17
N ILE A 318 4.51 13.31 -34.48
CA ILE A 318 4.96 14.46 -33.65
C ILE A 318 5.37 15.65 -34.53
N ALA A 319 6.05 15.40 -35.65
CA ALA A 319 6.40 16.46 -36.61
C ALA A 319 5.16 17.20 -37.15
N ARG A 320 4.11 16.46 -37.52
CA ARG A 320 2.83 17.03 -38.01
C ARG A 320 2.06 17.87 -36.98
N LEU A 321 2.28 17.65 -35.68
CA LEU A 321 1.68 18.46 -34.62
C LEU A 321 2.46 19.76 -34.34
N LYS A 322 3.71 19.87 -34.79
CA LYS A 322 4.59 21.01 -34.51
C LYS A 322 4.71 22.02 -35.67
N SER A 323 4.32 21.65 -36.89
CA SER A 323 4.32 22.54 -38.08
C SER A 323 3.00 23.28 -38.30
N GLY A 324 2.31 23.66 -37.22
CA GLY A 324 0.99 24.32 -37.25
C GLY A 324 1.04 25.80 -37.60
N THR A 325 1.61 26.16 -38.76
CA THR A 325 1.54 27.53 -39.29
C THR A 325 0.10 27.83 -39.71
N GLY A 326 -0.52 28.83 -39.08
CA GLY A 326 -1.95 29.08 -39.26
C GLY A 326 -2.31 29.72 -40.59
N THR A 327 -3.22 29.09 -41.33
CA THR A 327 -4.11 29.72 -42.32
C THR A 327 -5.52 29.15 -42.17
N GLY A 328 -6.53 30.01 -42.36
CA GLY A 328 -7.89 29.75 -41.87
C GLY A 328 -8.66 28.66 -42.61
N GLY A 329 -9.35 27.79 -41.86
CA GLY A 329 -10.33 26.84 -42.36
C GLY A 329 -11.68 27.02 -41.64
N ARG A 330 -12.65 27.64 -42.31
CA ARG A 330 -14.05 27.68 -41.85
C ARG A 330 -14.68 26.28 -41.88
N GLY A 331 -15.51 25.98 -40.89
CA GLY A 331 -16.63 25.02 -41.03
C GLY A 331 -16.54 23.75 -40.19
N GLY A 332 -17.71 23.26 -39.76
CA GLY A 332 -17.88 21.98 -39.05
C GLY A 332 -18.34 22.14 -37.61
N GLY A 333 -19.66 22.24 -37.40
CA GLY A 333 -20.24 22.44 -36.07
C GLY A 333 -20.13 21.22 -35.15
N SER A 334 -19.80 21.45 -33.88
CA SER A 334 -20.13 20.54 -32.78
C SER A 334 -20.76 21.37 -31.66
N VAL A 335 -22.02 21.05 -31.36
CA VAL A 335 -22.91 21.84 -30.50
C VAL A 335 -22.42 21.80 -29.05
N ARG A 336 -21.90 22.93 -28.55
CA ARG A 336 -21.69 23.12 -27.11
C ARG A 336 -23.05 23.36 -26.44
N GLN A 337 -23.55 22.34 -25.74
CA GLN A 337 -24.73 22.46 -24.88
C GLN A 337 -24.49 23.52 -23.79
N PRO A 338 -25.39 24.50 -23.59
CA PRO A 338 -25.23 25.50 -22.54
C PRO A 338 -25.56 24.90 -21.16
N LEU A 339 -24.67 25.09 -20.19
CA LEU A 339 -24.95 24.73 -18.79
C LEU A 339 -26.12 25.57 -18.26
N LYS A 340 -27.28 24.95 -18.06
CA LYS A 340 -28.39 25.57 -17.33
C LYS A 340 -28.01 25.76 -15.86
N ARG A 341 -27.62 26.99 -15.49
CA ARG A 341 -27.60 27.44 -14.08
C ARG A 341 -29.04 27.42 -13.55
N GLY A 342 -29.40 26.33 -12.88
CA GLY A 342 -30.66 26.22 -12.14
C GLY A 342 -30.62 27.05 -10.87
N ALA A 343 -30.98 28.34 -10.95
CA ALA A 343 -31.31 29.12 -9.78
C ALA A 343 -32.65 28.63 -9.22
N LYS A 344 -32.65 28.03 -8.02
CA LYS A 344 -33.87 27.72 -7.29
C LYS A 344 -33.79 28.33 -5.88
N ARG A 345 -34.24 29.57 -5.78
CA ARG A 345 -34.76 30.12 -4.53
C ARG A 345 -36.19 29.59 -4.38
N PHE A 346 -36.50 29.00 -3.24
CA PHE A 346 -37.74 29.15 -2.47
C PHE A 346 -37.50 28.47 -1.12
#